data_AF-A0A9P6AN15-F1
#
_entry.id   AF-A0A9P6AN15-F1
#
_cell.length_a   1.000
_cell.length_b   1.000
_cell.length_c   1.000
_cell.angle_alpha   90.00
_cell.angle_beta   90.00
_cell.angle_gamma   90.00
#
_symmetry.space_group_name_H-M   'P 1'
#
loop_
_entity.id
_entity.type
_entity.pdbx_description
1 polymer ?
#
loop_
_entity_poly.entity_id
_entity_poly.type
_entity_poly.pdbx_seq_one_letter_code
_entity_poly.pdbx_strand_id
1 'polypeptide(L)'
;ANAINPTTISGWFTLLQKTVNNYNIKPENTYGFDKTGFPIGKGQQPCVAAHKQTKTQHSTCGGGCENITVLETICADGTYLTPIVIFKANQVQLSPEESGQE
;
A
#
# COMPACT_ATOMS: atom_id res chain seq x y z
N ALA A 1 19.69 5.52 -14.17
CA ALA A 1 18.86 4.44 -13.63
C ALA A 1 18.54 3.47 -14.77
N ASN A 2 19.17 2.29 -14.80
CA ASN A 2 19.09 1.34 -15.93
C ASN A 2 18.44 -0.01 -15.56
N ALA A 3 17.74 -0.06 -14.42
CA ALA A 3 17.18 -1.30 -13.87
C ALA A 3 15.99 -1.84 -14.69
N ILE A 4 15.25 -0.96 -15.37
CA ILE A 4 14.13 -1.32 -16.23
C ILE A 4 14.65 -1.32 -17.67
N ASN A 5 15.13 -2.47 -18.14
CA ASN A 5 15.48 -2.69 -19.54
C ASN A 5 14.84 -3.99 -20.05
N PRO A 6 14.54 -4.10 -21.36
CA PRO A 6 13.82 -5.25 -21.91
C PRO A 6 14.52 -6.59 -21.64
N THR A 7 15.85 -6.60 -21.68
CA THR A 7 16.67 -7.81 -21.46
C THR A 7 16.55 -8.33 -20.03
N THR A 8 16.63 -7.44 -19.04
CA THR A 8 16.49 -7.78 -17.62
C THR A 8 15.07 -8.26 -17.31
N ILE A 9 14.05 -7.60 -17.87
CA ILE A 9 12.65 -8.02 -17.71
C ILE A 9 12.43 -9.40 -18.33
N SER A 10 12.88 -9.61 -19.57
CA SER A 10 12.76 -10.90 -20.27
C SER A 10 13.51 -12.03 -19.54
N GLY A 11 14.72 -11.75 -19.05
CA GLY A 11 15.50 -12.69 -18.25
C GLY A 11 14.79 -13.09 -16.97
N TRP A 12 14.17 -12.13 -16.26
CA TRP A 12 13.39 -12.40 -15.06
C TRP A 12 12.17 -13.29 -15.34
N PHE A 13 11.36 -12.97 -16.36
CA PHE A 13 10.20 -13.80 -16.72
C PHE A 13 10.60 -15.21 -17.17
N THR A 14 11.73 -15.35 -17.87
CA THR A 14 12.28 -16.67 -18.25
C THR A 14 12.62 -17.51 -17.01
N LEU A 15 13.26 -16.91 -16.01
CA LEU A 15 13.60 -17.59 -14.76
C LEU A 15 12.34 -17.95 -13.94
N LEU A 16 11.37 -17.04 -13.90
CA LEU A 16 10.08 -17.28 -13.25
C LEU A 16 9.38 -18.48 -13.88
N GLN A 17 9.24 -18.51 -15.20
CA GLN A 17 8.58 -19.61 -15.92
C GLN A 17 9.29 -20.94 -15.71
N LYS A 18 10.64 -20.95 -15.75
CA LYS A 18 11.43 -22.16 -15.43
C LYS A 18 11.14 -22.66 -14.01
N THR A 19 11.10 -21.77 -13.04
CA THR A 19 10.84 -22.11 -11.63
C THR A 19 9.45 -22.68 -11.46
N VAL A 20 8.42 -22.02 -12.01
CA VAL A 20 7.04 -22.49 -11.98
C VAL A 20 6.92 -23.90 -12.57
N ASN A 21 7.55 -24.14 -13.72
CA ASN A 21 7.51 -25.45 -14.38
C ASN A 21 8.27 -26.52 -13.58
N ASN A 22 9.47 -26.21 -13.06
CA ASN A 22 10.31 -27.15 -12.32
C ASN A 22 9.65 -27.65 -11.04
N TYR A 23 8.92 -26.78 -10.34
CA TYR A 23 8.23 -27.12 -9.09
C TYR A 23 6.74 -27.44 -9.29
N ASN A 24 6.26 -27.45 -10.54
CA ASN A 24 4.86 -27.67 -10.87
C ASN A 24 3.90 -26.78 -10.06
N ILE A 25 4.23 -25.49 -9.95
CA ILE A 25 3.46 -24.53 -9.17
C ILE A 25 2.14 -24.28 -9.89
N LYS A 26 1.03 -24.66 -9.25
CA LYS A 26 -0.31 -24.44 -9.79
C LYS A 26 -0.70 -22.96 -9.74
N PRO A 27 -1.57 -22.49 -10.66
CA PRO A 27 -2.13 -21.14 -10.61
C PRO A 27 -2.79 -20.83 -9.25
N GLU A 28 -3.49 -21.80 -8.67
CA GLU A 28 -4.14 -21.76 -7.35
C GLU A 28 -3.16 -21.48 -6.18
N ASN A 29 -1.86 -21.67 -6.41
CA ASN A 29 -0.79 -21.45 -5.43
C ASN A 29 0.05 -20.20 -5.75
N THR A 30 -0.35 -19.39 -6.73
CA THR A 30 0.37 -18.20 -7.15
C THR A 30 -0.44 -16.97 -6.79
N TYR A 31 0.08 -16.14 -5.88
CA TYR A 31 -0.62 -14.98 -5.35
C TYR A 31 0.12 -13.69 -5.69
N GLY A 32 -0.57 -12.74 -6.30
CA GLY A 32 -0.17 -11.35 -6.42
C GLY A 32 -0.67 -10.56 -5.22
N PHE A 33 0.19 -9.75 -4.62
CA PHE A 33 -0.10 -8.97 -3.43
C PHE A 33 0.29 -7.51 -3.64
N ASP A 34 -0.60 -6.59 -3.28
CA ASP A 34 -0.30 -5.17 -3.27
C ASP A 34 -0.96 -4.44 -2.10
N LYS A 35 -0.52 -3.20 -1.85
CA LYS A 35 -0.98 -2.34 -0.77
C LYS A 35 -1.62 -1.07 -1.31
N THR A 36 -2.89 -0.87 -0.99
CA THR A 36 -3.64 0.35 -1.33
C THR A 36 -3.86 1.20 -0.07
N GLY A 37 -3.55 2.51 -0.16
CA GLY A 37 -3.75 3.47 0.92
C GLY A 37 -4.98 4.35 0.71
N PHE A 38 -5.88 4.38 1.71
CA PHE A 38 -7.10 5.18 1.74
C PHE A 38 -6.98 6.27 2.81
N PRO A 39 -6.67 7.52 2.44
CA PRO A 39 -6.62 8.62 3.39
C PRO A 39 -8.04 9.00 3.85
N ILE A 40 -8.28 9.00 5.16
CA ILE A 40 -9.49 9.54 5.78
C ILE A 40 -9.32 11.06 5.90
N GLY A 41 -10.35 11.83 5.55
CA GLY A 41 -10.37 13.29 5.74
C GLY A 41 -9.83 14.11 4.56
N LYS A 42 -9.28 13.49 3.52
CA LYS A 42 -9.04 14.15 2.23
C LYS A 42 -10.33 14.12 1.40
N GLY A 43 -11.25 15.02 1.69
CA GLY A 43 -12.23 15.43 0.68
C GLY A 43 -11.50 15.94 -0.56
N GLN A 44 -12.12 15.83 -1.75
CA GLN A 44 -11.67 16.51 -2.96
C GLN A 44 -11.14 17.90 -2.59
N GLN A 45 -9.95 18.28 -3.06
CA GLN A 45 -9.47 19.64 -2.82
C GLN A 45 -10.57 20.60 -3.24
N PRO A 46 -11.01 21.54 -2.39
CA PRO A 46 -12.08 22.44 -2.78
C PRO A 46 -11.61 23.16 -4.05
N CYS A 47 -12.42 23.10 -5.11
CA CYS A 47 -12.21 23.96 -6.27
C CYS A 47 -12.38 25.41 -5.79
N VAL A 48 -11.26 26.11 -5.53
CA VAL A 48 -11.30 27.50 -5.07
C VAL A 48 -11.35 28.43 -6.29
N ALA A 49 -12.55 28.85 -6.68
CA ALA A 49 -12.72 30.01 -7.55
C ALA A 49 -12.49 31.28 -6.71
N ALA A 50 -11.38 32.00 -6.93
CA ALA A 50 -11.13 33.26 -6.23
C ALA A 50 -11.01 34.45 -7.20
N HIS A 51 -11.37 35.63 -6.69
CA HIS A 51 -11.24 36.91 -7.37
C HIS A 51 -9.76 37.36 -7.42
N LYS A 52 -9.39 38.19 -8.41
CA LYS A 52 -8.02 38.62 -8.76
C LYS A 52 -7.18 39.25 -7.62
N GLN A 53 -7.74 39.48 -6.43
CA GLN A 53 -7.09 40.20 -5.32
C GLN A 53 -7.10 39.46 -3.97
N THR A 54 -7.49 38.19 -3.91
CA THR A 54 -7.51 37.42 -2.65
C THR A 54 -6.10 36.89 -2.32
N LYS A 55 -5.53 37.28 -1.17
CA LYS A 55 -4.13 36.97 -0.80
C LYS A 55 -3.89 35.54 -0.25
N THR A 56 -4.93 34.80 0.10
CA THR A 56 -4.81 33.42 0.59
C THR A 56 -5.91 32.58 -0.04
N GLN A 57 -5.51 31.71 -0.96
CA GLN A 57 -6.41 30.91 -1.81
C GLN A 57 -6.43 29.43 -1.42
N HIS A 58 -5.49 28.99 -0.60
CA HIS A 58 -5.35 27.61 -0.17
C HIS A 58 -5.25 27.56 1.35
N SER A 59 -6.19 26.88 2.01
CA SER A 59 -5.95 26.36 3.35
C SER A 59 -5.15 25.06 3.19
N THR A 60 -4.06 24.93 3.93
CA THR A 60 -3.43 23.63 4.10
C THR A 60 -4.45 22.72 4.76
N CYS A 61 -4.76 21.60 4.12
CA CYS A 61 -5.70 20.61 4.64
C CYS A 61 -5.21 20.23 6.06
N GLY A 62 -6.06 20.47 7.07
CA GLY A 62 -5.71 20.36 8.48
C GLY A 62 -5.07 19.01 8.80
N GLY A 63 -4.06 19.03 9.68
CA GLY A 63 -3.10 17.96 9.96
C GLY A 63 -3.64 16.71 10.66
N GLY A 64 -4.70 16.11 10.12
CA GLY A 64 -5.23 14.80 10.50
C GLY A 64 -5.26 13.87 9.30
N CYS A 65 -4.10 13.55 8.71
CA CYS A 65 -4.01 12.55 7.65
C CYS A 65 -4.00 11.14 8.25
N GLU A 66 -5.14 10.66 8.71
CA GLU A 66 -5.29 9.24 9.03
C GLU A 66 -5.38 8.43 7.74
N ASN A 67 -4.73 7.27 7.68
CA ASN A 67 -4.80 6.38 6.54
C ASN A 67 -5.31 5.00 6.97
N ILE A 68 -6.22 4.46 6.19
CA ILE A 68 -6.54 3.04 6.20
C ILE A 68 -5.67 2.42 5.11
N THR A 69 -4.98 1.33 5.44
CA THR A 69 -4.27 0.55 4.44
C THR A 69 -5.04 -0.74 4.18
N VAL A 70 -5.35 -1.03 2.93
CA VAL A 70 -5.88 -2.33 2.53
C VAL A 70 -4.77 -3.11 1.84
N LEU A 71 -4.60 -4.36 2.26
CA LEU A 71 -3.72 -5.33 1.64
C LEU A 71 -4.58 -6.24 0.77
N GLU A 72 -4.36 -6.19 -0.54
CA GLU A 72 -5.14 -6.87 -1.54
C GLU A 72 -4.32 -8.04 -2.10
N THR A 73 -4.89 -9.25 -2.06
CA THR A 73 -4.23 -10.45 -2.58
C THR A 73 -5.13 -11.16 -3.59
N ILE A 74 -4.64 -11.31 -4.82
CA ILE A 74 -5.36 -11.99 -5.90
C ILE A 74 -4.56 -13.23 -6.30
N CYS A 75 -5.26 -14.35 -6.43
CA CYS A 75 -4.70 -15.61 -6.91
C CYS A 75 -4.71 -15.66 -8.44
N ALA A 76 -3.73 -16.33 -9.05
CA ALA A 76 -3.65 -16.45 -10.51
C ALA A 76 -4.78 -17.28 -11.13
N ASP A 77 -5.55 -18.02 -10.32
CA ASP A 77 -6.78 -18.71 -10.74
C ASP A 77 -8.02 -17.78 -10.81
N GLY A 78 -7.86 -16.50 -10.43
CA GLY A 78 -8.93 -15.49 -10.41
C GLY A 78 -9.70 -15.39 -9.09
N THR A 79 -9.39 -16.24 -8.09
CA THR A 79 -9.90 -16.09 -6.73
C THR A 79 -9.12 -15.01 -5.97
N TYR A 80 -9.65 -14.56 -4.82
CA TYR A 80 -8.98 -13.57 -3.98
C TYR A 80 -9.07 -13.98 -2.52
N LEU A 81 -8.04 -13.60 -1.76
CA LEU A 81 -8.09 -13.70 -0.30
C LEU A 81 -8.89 -12.53 0.24
N THR A 82 -9.59 -12.75 1.37
CA THR A 82 -10.26 -11.67 2.07
C THR A 82 -9.26 -10.55 2.38
N PRO A 83 -9.50 -9.30 1.92
CA PRO A 83 -8.55 -8.22 2.10
C PRO A 83 -8.27 -7.95 3.59
N ILE A 84 -7.02 -7.65 3.91
CA ILE A 84 -6.62 -7.28 5.27
C ILE A 84 -6.67 -5.76 5.38
N VAL A 85 -7.44 -5.24 6.33
CA VAL A 85 -7.56 -3.80 6.57
C VAL A 85 -6.76 -3.43 7.82
N ILE A 86 -5.75 -2.60 7.62
CA ILE A 86 -4.89 -2.06 8.68
C ILE A 86 -5.36 -0.64 8.98
N PHE A 87 -5.80 -0.44 10.22
CA PHE A 87 -6.13 0.86 10.76
C PHE A 87 -4.91 1.48 11.46
N LYS A 88 -4.98 2.79 11.68
CA LYS A 88 -4.01 3.50 12.51
C LYS A 88 -3.94 2.85 13.89
N ALA A 89 -2.73 2.57 14.36
CA ALA A 89 -2.52 2.09 15.71
C ALA A 89 -2.83 3.20 16.73
N ASN A 90 -3.56 2.86 17.79
CA ASN A 90 -3.58 3.69 18.99
C ASN A 90 -2.22 3.54 19.68
N GLN A 91 -1.58 4.66 20.02
CA GLN A 91 -0.30 4.63 20.71
C GLN A 91 -0.45 3.85 22.03
N VAL A 92 0.11 2.63 22.11
CA VAL A 92 0.39 1.99 23.39
C VAL A 92 1.81 2.37 23.76
N GLN A 93 1.95 3.47 24.48
CA GLN A 93 3.19 3.75 25.18
C GLN A 93 3.17 2.86 26.43
N LEU A 94 3.86 1.72 26.38
CA LEU A 94 4.15 0.96 27.59
C LEU A 94 4.99 1.89 28.48
N SER A 95 4.41 2.33 29.60
CA SER A 95 5.16 3.03 30.63
C SER A 95 6.24 2.08 31.14
N PRO A 96 7.50 2.52 31.26
CA PRO A 96 8.56 1.70 31.85
C PRO A 96 8.31 1.59 33.37
N GLU A 97 7.42 0.70 33.78
CA GLU A 97 7.23 0.32 35.20
C GLU A 97 7.20 -1.20 35.44
N GLU A 98 7.58 -2.02 34.46
CA GLU A 98 7.71 -3.48 34.66
C GLU A 98 9.15 -3.99 34.45
N SER A 99 10.15 -3.20 34.84
CA SER A 99 11.50 -3.71 35.12
C SER A 99 11.77 -3.65 36.61
N GLY A 100 11.12 -4.55 37.35
CA GLY A 100 11.35 -4.67 38.78
C GLY A 100 10.83 -5.98 39.33
N GLN A 101 11.47 -7.11 38.99
CA GLN A 101 11.66 -8.27 39.87
C GLN A 101 12.90 -9.07 39.42
N GLU A 102 14.05 -8.79 40.05
CA GLU A 102 15.02 -9.81 40.50
C GLU A 102 15.50 -9.41 41.89
#